data_AF-A0A947K048-F1
#
_entry.id   AF-A0A947K048-F1
#
_cell.length_a   1.000
_cell.length_b   1.000
_cell.length_c   1.000
_cell.angle_alpha   90.00
_cell.angle_beta   90.00
_cell.angle_gamma   90.00
#
_symmetry.space_group_name_H-M   'P 1'
#
loop_
_entity.id
_entity.type
_entity.pdbx_description
1 polymer ?
#
loop_
_entity_poly.entity_id
_entity_poly.type
_entity_poly.pdbx_seq_one_letter_code
_entity_poly.pdbx_strand_id
1 'polypeptide(L)'
;MEAKYYTIFLAFFMGTIIFSSPSTESHSKAPEKFIKARIGSRSYVLEIADTYSKRAYGLSGRKKMARDKGMLFVFNKPVNYDFSMYNMQFPLDFLWVRDNRVVGLMKNISTKNTNAFAADE
;
A
#
# COMPACT_ATOMS: atom_id res chain seq x y z
N MET A 1 22.00 -13.12 -9.33
CA MET A 1 22.93 -11.98 -9.41
C MET A 1 22.15 -10.86 -10.06
N GLU A 2 21.80 -9.82 -9.30
CA GLU A 2 20.97 -8.70 -9.79
C GLU A 2 21.90 -7.62 -10.37
N ALA A 3 21.84 -7.38 -11.68
CA ALA A 3 22.60 -6.32 -12.33
C ALA A 3 21.90 -4.97 -12.10
N LYS A 4 22.60 -4.02 -11.47
CA LYS A 4 22.16 -2.62 -11.34
C LYS A 4 22.74 -1.81 -12.49
N TYR A 5 21.88 -1.15 -13.27
CA TYR A 5 22.27 -0.29 -14.38
C TYR A 5 22.15 1.19 -13.97
N TYR A 6 23.15 1.99 -14.32
CA TYR A 6 23.22 3.43 -14.04
C TYR A 6 23.09 4.26 -15.33
N THR A 7 22.42 5.40 -15.21
CA THR A 7 22.07 6.34 -16.29
C THR A 7 23.21 7.32 -16.59
N ILE A 8 23.35 7.74 -17.86
CA ILE A 8 24.18 8.86 -18.29
C ILE A 8 23.26 9.95 -18.87
N PHE A 9 23.37 11.18 -18.36
CA PHE A 9 22.82 12.38 -18.97
C PHE A 9 23.89 13.01 -19.88
N LEU A 10 23.58 13.17 -21.16
CA LEU A 10 24.33 14.06 -22.06
C LEU A 10 23.46 15.29 -22.31
N ALA A 11 23.79 16.39 -21.63
CA ALA A 11 23.32 17.71 -21.99
C ALA A 11 24.02 18.12 -23.29
N PHE A 12 23.25 18.46 -24.32
CA PHE A 12 23.48 19.53 -25.31
C PHE A 12 22.56 19.24 -26.51
N PHE A 13 21.52 20.04 -26.74
CA PHE A 13 21.37 20.76 -28.00
C PHE A 13 20.25 21.80 -27.88
N MET A 14 20.65 23.03 -28.20
CA MET A 14 19.86 24.24 -28.21
C MET A 14 18.85 24.18 -29.36
N GLY A 15 17.57 24.12 -29.03
CA GLY A 15 16.47 24.18 -29.98
C GLY A 15 15.15 24.13 -29.23
N THR A 16 14.41 25.23 -29.21
CA THR A 16 13.10 25.35 -28.58
C THR A 16 12.10 24.40 -29.26
N ILE A 17 12.06 23.15 -28.81
CA ILE A 17 10.84 22.36 -28.90
C ILE A 17 10.13 22.62 -27.58
N ILE A 18 8.99 23.30 -27.66
CA ILE A 18 7.98 23.28 -26.61
C ILE A 18 7.54 21.82 -26.53
N PHE A 19 8.29 21.00 -25.80
CA PHE A 19 7.78 19.75 -25.28
C PHE A 19 6.82 20.17 -24.18
N SER A 20 5.61 20.56 -24.59
CA SER A 20 4.44 20.21 -23.79
C SER A 20 4.49 18.69 -23.70
N SER A 21 5.24 18.15 -22.75
CA SER A 21 4.83 16.91 -22.15
C SER A 21 3.46 17.25 -21.57
N PRO A 22 2.33 16.73 -22.09
CA PRO A 22 1.18 16.65 -21.25
C PRO A 22 1.66 15.87 -20.03
N SER A 23 1.74 16.57 -18.90
CA SER A 23 1.93 16.00 -17.57
C SER A 23 0.71 15.15 -17.28
N THR A 24 0.67 14.00 -17.91
CA THR A 24 -0.12 12.85 -17.54
C THR A 24 0.75 11.66 -17.89
N GLU A 25 1.75 11.42 -17.05
CA GLU A 25 1.84 10.08 -16.48
C GLU A 25 0.48 9.80 -15.82
N SER A 26 -0.50 9.49 -16.67
CA SER A 26 -1.53 8.55 -16.31
C SER A 26 -0.74 7.30 -15.97
N HIS A 27 -0.37 7.17 -14.70
CA HIS A 27 -0.27 5.88 -14.06
C HIS A 27 -1.59 5.21 -14.44
N SER A 28 -1.56 4.47 -15.56
CA SER A 28 -2.65 3.61 -16.00
C SER A 28 -2.89 2.73 -14.80
N LYS A 29 -3.90 3.12 -14.02
CA LYS A 29 -4.19 2.58 -12.70
C LYS A 29 -4.56 1.14 -13.00
N ALA A 30 -3.59 0.24 -12.87
CA ALA A 30 -3.80 -1.18 -13.09
C ALA A 30 -5.10 -1.56 -12.37
N PRO A 31 -5.98 -2.35 -13.00
CA PRO A 31 -7.34 -2.56 -12.50
C PRO A 31 -7.29 -2.91 -11.01
N GLU A 32 -7.99 -2.14 -10.20
CA GLU A 32 -8.03 -2.37 -8.76
C GLU A 32 -8.70 -3.72 -8.51
N LYS A 33 -7.97 -4.62 -7.86
CA LYS A 33 -8.44 -5.96 -7.52
C LYS A 33 -9.06 -5.91 -6.14
N PHE A 34 -10.24 -6.51 -5.99
CA PHE A 34 -10.96 -6.58 -4.72
C PHE A 34 -11.28 -8.04 -4.37
N ILE A 35 -11.40 -8.31 -3.08
CA ILE A 35 -11.87 -9.60 -2.55
C ILE A 35 -12.92 -9.37 -1.46
N LYS A 36 -13.91 -10.27 -1.38
CA LYS A 36 -14.84 -10.32 -0.25
C LYS A 36 -14.26 -11.24 0.82
N ALA A 37 -14.06 -10.72 2.02
CA ALA A 37 -13.59 -11.47 3.17
C ALA A 37 -14.67 -11.49 4.25
N ARG A 38 -14.75 -12.59 4.99
CA ARG A 38 -15.62 -12.70 6.16
C ARG A 38 -14.77 -12.86 7.40
N ILE A 39 -14.94 -11.96 8.37
CA ILE A 39 -14.24 -11.98 9.66
C ILE A 39 -15.30 -12.05 10.74
N GLY A 40 -15.40 -13.21 11.40
CA GLY A 40 -16.52 -13.53 12.30
C GLY A 40 -17.87 -13.48 11.58
N SER A 41 -18.80 -12.66 12.09
CA SER A 41 -20.13 -12.45 11.50
C SER A 41 -20.19 -11.33 10.47
N ARG A 42 -19.09 -10.60 10.23
CA ARG A 42 -19.06 -9.42 9.35
C ARG A 42 -18.38 -9.73 8.02
N SER A 43 -18.89 -9.11 6.95
CA SER A 43 -18.31 -9.18 5.60
C SER A 43 -17.63 -7.86 5.26
N TYR A 44 -16.50 -7.96 4.57
CA TYR A 44 -15.68 -6.84 4.15
C TYR A 44 -15.34 -6.94 2.67
N VAL A 45 -15.24 -5.80 2.01
CA VAL A 45 -14.69 -5.67 0.65
C VAL A 45 -13.28 -5.10 0.78
N LEU A 46 -12.28 -5.90 0.45
CA LEU A 46 -10.87 -5.56 0.63
C LEU A 46 -10.21 -5.29 -0.71
N GLU A 47 -9.54 -4.15 -0.84
CA GLU A 47 -8.61 -3.86 -1.95
C GLU A 47 -7.35 -4.70 -1.83
N ILE A 48 -6.84 -5.27 -2.92
CA ILE A 48 -5.66 -6.13 -2.89
C ILE A 48 -4.40 -5.32 -3.23
N ALA A 49 -3.52 -5.21 -2.24
CA ALA A 49 -2.17 -4.65 -2.37
C ALA A 49 -1.14 -5.78 -2.53
N ASP A 50 -1.05 -6.31 -3.76
CA ASP A 50 -0.17 -7.42 -4.16
C ASP A 50 1.17 -6.96 -4.77
N THR A 51 1.27 -5.70 -5.20
CA THR A 51 2.51 -5.11 -5.71
C THR A 51 3.20 -4.25 -4.65
N TYR A 52 4.51 -4.06 -4.80
CA TYR A 52 5.28 -3.17 -3.93
C TYR A 52 4.67 -1.76 -3.86
N SER A 53 4.35 -1.17 -5.01
CA SER A 53 3.76 0.18 -5.09
C SER A 53 2.42 0.27 -4.34
N LYS A 54 1.52 -0.71 -4.53
CA LYS A 54 0.23 -0.74 -3.81
C LYS A 54 0.42 -0.88 -2.29
N ARG A 55 1.37 -1.71 -1.85
CA ARG A 55 1.67 -1.87 -0.42
C ARG A 55 2.30 -0.62 0.18
N ALA A 56 3.21 0.04 -0.55
CA ALA A 56 3.88 1.25 -0.10
C ALA A 56 2.91 2.43 0.04
N TYR A 57 1.93 2.54 -0.88
CA TYR A 57 0.92 3.60 -0.79
C TYR A 57 -0.18 3.28 0.22
N GLY A 58 -0.60 2.02 0.31
CA GLY A 58 -1.61 1.58 1.26
C GLY A 58 -2.90 2.41 1.22
N LEU A 59 -3.33 2.86 2.40
CA LEU A 59 -4.51 3.72 2.59
C LEU A 59 -4.15 5.22 2.76
N SER A 60 -2.87 5.59 2.58
CA SER A 60 -2.41 6.96 2.79
C SER A 60 -3.14 7.96 1.90
N GLY A 61 -3.32 9.19 2.40
CA GLY A 61 -4.00 10.28 1.69
C GLY A 61 -5.54 10.16 1.61
N ARG A 62 -6.12 9.03 2.04
CA ARG A 62 -7.58 8.86 2.09
C ARG A 62 -8.16 9.63 3.27
N LYS A 63 -9.24 10.39 3.04
CA LYS A 63 -9.94 11.15 4.10
C LYS A 63 -10.80 10.27 5.00
N LYS A 64 -11.33 9.18 4.47
CA LYS A 64 -12.22 8.24 5.17
C LYS A 64 -12.27 6.89 4.46
N MET A 65 -12.73 5.88 5.18
CA MET A 65 -13.01 4.54 4.67
C MET A 65 -14.35 4.05 5.24
N ALA A 66 -15.14 3.34 4.44
CA ALA A 66 -16.38 2.73 4.91
C ALA A 66 -16.06 1.59 5.90
N ARG A 67 -16.96 1.32 6.85
CA ARG A 67 -16.74 0.36 7.94
C ARG A 67 -16.59 -1.10 7.46
N ASP A 68 -17.10 -1.40 6.28
CA ASP A 68 -17.06 -2.69 5.60
C ASP A 68 -16.00 -2.74 4.50
N LYS A 69 -15.11 -1.74 4.43
CA LYS A 69 -13.99 -1.70 3.48
C LYS A 69 -12.65 -1.79 4.19
N GLY A 70 -11.66 -2.26 3.45
CA GLY A 70 -10.30 -2.38 3.94
C GLY A 70 -9.33 -2.65 2.81
N MET A 71 -8.09 -2.98 3.17
CA MET A 71 -7.04 -3.37 2.24
C MET A 71 -6.36 -4.64 2.74
N LEU A 72 -6.19 -5.60 1.83
CA LEU A 72 -5.46 -6.83 2.05
C LEU A 72 -4.05 -6.70 1.45
N PHE A 73 -3.06 -6.69 2.33
CA PHE A 73 -1.64 -6.70 1.94
C PHE A 73 -1.21 -8.15 1.74
N VAL A 74 -0.78 -8.48 0.52
CA VAL A 74 -0.32 -9.82 0.17
C VAL A 74 1.21 -9.82 0.11
N PHE A 75 1.81 -10.74 0.85
CA PHE A 75 3.25 -10.89 0.96
C PHE A 75 3.66 -12.32 0.58
N ASN A 76 4.79 -12.43 -0.13
CA ASN A 76 5.30 -13.73 -0.59
C ASN A 76 6.11 -14.47 0.47
N LYS A 77 6.52 -13.79 1.54
CA LYS A 77 7.34 -14.35 2.62
C LYS A 77 6.66 -14.12 3.97
N PRO A 78 6.65 -15.11 4.87
CA PRO A 78 6.08 -14.97 6.20
C PRO A 78 7.07 -14.27 7.14
N VAL A 79 7.34 -13.00 6.90
CA VAL A 79 8.15 -12.15 7.79
C VAL A 79 7.27 -11.09 8.43
N ASN A 80 7.71 -10.53 9.56
CA ASN A 80 7.07 -9.37 10.14
C ASN A 80 7.34 -8.17 9.25
N TYR A 81 6.26 -7.51 8.80
CA TYR A 81 6.33 -6.32 7.96
C TYR A 81 5.93 -5.12 8.80
N ASP A 82 6.77 -4.09 8.78
CA ASP A 82 6.45 -2.80 9.38
C ASP A 82 5.47 -2.06 8.49
N PHE A 83 4.44 -1.48 9.13
CA PHE A 83 3.49 -0.61 8.45
C PHE A 83 3.73 0.83 8.88
N SER A 84 3.90 1.72 7.90
CA SER A 84 3.93 3.15 8.19
C SER A 84 2.53 3.74 8.17
N MET A 85 2.21 4.59 9.15
CA MET A 85 0.98 5.40 9.13
C MET A 85 1.22 6.78 8.51
N TYR A 86 2.30 6.95 7.75
CA TYR A 86 2.61 8.22 7.10
C TYR A 86 1.45 8.68 6.21
N ASN A 87 1.04 9.94 6.39
CA ASN A 87 -0.10 10.55 5.69
C ASN A 87 -1.44 9.80 5.87
N MET A 88 -1.62 9.10 6.99
CA MET A 88 -2.90 8.49 7.36
C MET A 88 -3.82 9.52 8.03
N GLN A 89 -5.10 9.55 7.66
CA GLN A 89 -6.07 10.53 8.19
C GLN A 89 -7.11 9.91 9.15
N PHE A 90 -7.05 8.60 9.38
CA PHE A 90 -7.92 7.89 10.32
C PHE A 90 -7.17 6.70 10.95
N PRO A 91 -7.52 6.28 12.17
CA PRO A 91 -6.87 5.15 12.81
C PRO A 91 -7.21 3.83 12.11
N LEU A 92 -6.32 2.84 12.24
CA LEU A 92 -6.46 1.53 11.62
C LEU A 92 -6.38 0.40 12.65
N ASP A 93 -7.10 -0.68 12.37
CA ASP A 93 -6.88 -1.98 12.98
C ASP A 93 -6.09 -2.85 11.99
N PHE A 94 -5.03 -3.51 12.47
CA PHE A 94 -4.23 -4.46 11.71
C PHE A 94 -4.56 -5.88 12.15
N LEU A 95 -4.85 -6.75 11.18
CA LEU A 95 -5.07 -8.18 11.39
C LEU A 95 -4.04 -8.95 10.57
N TRP A 96 -3.22 -9.75 11.24
CA TRP A 96 -2.30 -10.66 10.56
C TRP A 96 -2.98 -11.99 10.33
N VAL A 97 -2.90 -12.48 9.09
CA VAL A 97 -3.55 -13.71 8.65
C VAL A 97 -2.51 -14.67 8.09
N ARG A 98 -2.51 -15.91 8.57
CA ARG A 98 -1.70 -17.03 8.08
C ARG A 98 -2.61 -18.24 7.90
N ASP A 99 -2.54 -18.90 6.74
CA ASP A 99 -3.37 -20.07 6.41
C ASP A 99 -4.88 -19.87 6.67
N ASN A 100 -5.40 -18.71 6.23
CA ASN A 100 -6.79 -18.27 6.44
C ASN A 100 -7.22 -18.15 7.91
N ARG A 101 -6.28 -18.08 8.86
CA ARG A 101 -6.52 -17.83 10.28
C ARG A 101 -5.90 -16.52 10.72
N VAL A 102 -6.59 -15.78 11.58
CA VAL A 102 -6.04 -14.59 12.22
C VAL A 102 -5.03 -15.05 13.28
N VAL A 103 -3.78 -14.61 13.16
CA VAL A 103 -2.67 -14.95 14.07
C VAL A 103 -2.20 -13.77 14.89
N GLY A 104 -2.65 -12.56 14.56
CA GLY A 104 -2.32 -11.35 15.31
C GLY A 104 -3.36 -10.26 15.09
N LEU A 105 -3.49 -9.37 16.07
CA LEU A 105 -4.45 -8.28 16.05
C LEU A 105 -3.88 -7.09 16.81
N MET A 106 -3.84 -5.94 16.15
CA MET A 106 -3.44 -4.68 16.75
C MET A 106 -4.48 -3.62 16.40
N LYS A 107 -5.09 -3.02 17.42
CA LYS A 107 -6.24 -2.15 17.25
C LYS A 107 -5.89 -0.68 17.44
N ASN A 108 -6.68 0.17 16.80
CA ASN A 108 -6.71 1.61 17.00
C ASN A 108 -5.32 2.26 16.88
N ILE A 109 -4.58 1.87 15.85
CA ILE A 109 -3.30 2.51 15.55
C ILE A 109 -3.56 3.94 15.14
N SER A 110 -3.10 4.86 15.98
CA SER A 110 -3.24 6.30 15.79
C SER A 110 -2.42 6.78 14.60
N THR A 111 -2.95 7.78 13.90
CA THR A 111 -2.27 8.47 12.79
C THR A 111 -0.99 9.18 13.22
N LYS A 112 -0.81 9.43 14.52
CA LYS A 112 0.42 10.00 15.09
C LYS A 112 1.57 8.99 15.19
N ASN A 113 1.27 7.69 15.12
CA ASN A 113 2.29 6.66 15.20
C ASN A 113 2.88 6.42 13.81
N THR A 114 4.06 6.95 13.54
CA THR A 114 4.72 6.79 12.22
C THR A 114 5.13 5.34 11.91
N ASN A 115 5.28 4.48 12.93
CA ASN A 115 5.67 3.08 12.79
C ASN A 115 4.70 2.16 13.56
N ALA A 116 3.79 1.51 12.84
CA ALA A 116 2.95 0.45 13.39
C ALA A 116 3.73 -0.87 13.33
N PHE A 117 4.34 -1.25 14.44
CA PHE A 117 5.01 -2.54 14.59
C PHE A 117 3.98 -3.64 14.81
N ALA A 118 4.13 -4.76 14.09
CA ALA A 118 3.57 -6.02 14.54
C ALA A 118 4.42 -6.52 15.72
N ALA A 119 4.04 -6.22 16.95
CA ALA A 119 4.60 -6.84 18.16
C ALA A 119 3.53 -7.78 18.74
N ASP A 120 3.77 -8.97 19.31
CA ASP A 120 4.95 -9.84 19.49
C ASP A 120 4.38 -11.25 19.83
N GLU A 121 5.08 -12.31 19.44
CA GLU A 121 5.60 -13.40 20.30
C GLU A 121 6.75 -14.12 19.56
#